data_AF-A0A821L1Q0-F1
#
_entry.id   AF-A0A821L1Q0-F1
#
_cell.length_a   1.000
_cell.length_b   1.000
_cell.length_c   1.000
_cell.angle_alpha   90.00
_cell.angle_beta   90.00
_cell.angle_gamma   90.00
#
_symmetry.space_group_name_H-M   'P 1'
#
loop_
_entity.id
_entity.type
_entity.pdbx_description
1 polymer ?
#
loop_
_entity_poly.entity_id
_entity_poly.type
_entity_poly.pdbx_seq_one_letter_code
_entity_poly.pdbx_strand_id
1 'polypeptide(L)'
;MPGHMNVLLAEADVPYPKLLEMDEINPEFSTTDVALVIGANDVVNPAAKNDKDSPIYGMPILDVENAKNIIINKRSMNAGYAGIDNELFYDPKTKMLFGAAKSVLQKLVTEVKAN
;
A
#
# COMPACT_ATOMS: atom_id res chain seq x y z
N MET A 1 6.13 -8.54 12.96
CA MET A 1 7.58 -8.82 12.99
C MET A 1 8.28 -7.73 12.21
N PRO A 2 9.22 -6.97 12.82
CA PRO A 2 10.04 -6.00 12.07
C PRO A 2 10.76 -6.69 10.90
N GLY A 3 10.85 -6.03 9.75
CA GLY A 3 11.52 -6.57 8.56
C GLY A 3 10.81 -7.72 7.84
N HIS A 4 9.54 -8.02 8.17
CA HIS A 4 8.80 -9.14 7.56
C HIS A 4 8.77 -9.05 6.02
N MET A 5 8.53 -7.85 5.47
CA MET A 5 8.49 -7.68 4.01
C MET A 5 9.87 -7.80 3.37
N ASN A 6 10.93 -7.30 4.02
CA ASN A 6 12.29 -7.42 3.50
C ASN A 6 12.70 -8.90 3.34
N VAL A 7 12.34 -9.75 4.31
CA VAL A 7 12.62 -11.19 4.24
C VAL A 7 11.84 -11.85 3.11
N LEU A 8 10.53 -11.63 3.00
CA LEU A 8 9.72 -12.24 1.95
C LEU A 8 10.13 -11.80 0.54
N LEU A 9 10.53 -10.55 0.37
CA LEU A 9 10.98 -10.03 -0.92
C LEU A 9 12.38 -10.53 -1.28
N ALA A 10 13.25 -10.72 -0.29
CA ALA A 10 14.54 -11.39 -0.50
C ALA A 10 14.35 -12.86 -0.90
N GLU A 11 13.43 -13.60 -0.26
CA GLU A 11 13.08 -14.98 -0.63
C GLU A 11 12.46 -15.07 -2.04
N ALA A 12 11.83 -14.00 -2.51
CA ALA A 12 11.27 -13.90 -3.86
C ALA A 12 12.29 -13.36 -4.90
N ASP A 13 13.58 -13.30 -4.55
CA ASP A 13 14.68 -12.81 -5.41
C ASP A 13 14.46 -11.37 -5.93
N VAL A 14 13.81 -10.51 -5.15
CA VAL A 14 13.67 -9.09 -5.52
C VAL A 14 15.01 -8.38 -5.35
N PRO A 15 15.53 -7.67 -6.37
CA PRO A 15 16.80 -6.96 -6.25
C PRO A 15 16.79 -5.93 -5.12
N TYR A 16 17.76 -6.02 -4.20
CA TYR A 16 17.90 -5.11 -3.05
C TYR A 16 17.84 -3.61 -3.40
N PRO A 17 18.44 -3.11 -4.51
CA PRO A 17 18.34 -1.70 -4.87
C PRO A 17 16.92 -1.19 -5.17
N LYS A 18 15.94 -2.11 -5.35
CA LYS A 18 14.52 -1.78 -5.50
C LYS A 18 13.76 -1.81 -4.17
N LEU A 19 14.39 -2.27 -3.10
CA LEU A 19 13.84 -2.28 -1.75
C LEU A 19 14.26 -1.00 -1.07
N LEU A 20 13.33 -0.06 -0.97
CA LEU A 20 13.57 1.26 -0.38
C LEU A 20 12.91 1.33 0.98
N GLU A 21 13.59 1.97 1.92
CA GLU A 21 13.01 2.25 3.24
C GLU A 21 12.07 3.45 3.14
N MET A 22 11.14 3.54 4.09
CA MET A 22 10.05 4.52 4.08
C MET A 22 10.52 5.98 4.00
N ASP A 23 11.58 6.34 4.74
CA ASP A 23 12.13 7.71 4.73
C ASP A 23 12.75 8.08 3.36
N GLU A 24 13.22 7.09 2.61
CA GLU A 24 13.79 7.28 1.27
C GLU A 24 12.70 7.41 0.21
N ILE A 25 11.63 6.61 0.29
CA ILE A 25 10.58 6.56 -0.74
C ILE A 25 9.49 7.61 -0.55
N ASN A 26 9.20 8.06 0.68
CA ASN A 26 8.09 8.98 0.93
C ASN A 26 8.16 10.30 0.11
N PRO A 27 9.33 10.95 -0.06
CA PRO A 27 9.45 12.14 -0.90
C PRO A 27 9.07 11.91 -2.39
N GLU A 28 9.31 10.69 -2.89
CA GLU A 28 9.10 10.31 -4.30
C GLU A 28 7.62 10.08 -4.66
N PHE A 29 6.72 9.90 -3.68
CA PHE A 29 5.31 9.71 -3.99
C PHE A 29 4.69 10.91 -4.72
N SER A 30 5.18 12.13 -4.45
CA SER A 30 4.71 13.36 -5.09
C SER A 30 4.90 13.39 -6.61
N THR A 31 5.88 12.64 -7.15
CA THR A 31 6.17 12.52 -8.57
C THR A 31 5.71 11.18 -9.16
N THR A 32 5.19 10.28 -8.31
CA THR A 32 4.75 8.93 -8.70
C THR A 32 3.38 8.94 -9.38
N ASP A 33 3.29 8.34 -10.57
CA ASP A 33 2.04 8.27 -11.34
C ASP A 33 1.00 7.32 -10.73
N VAL A 34 1.46 6.15 -10.25
CA VAL A 34 0.59 5.11 -9.70
C VAL A 34 1.24 4.45 -8.48
N ALA A 35 0.54 4.45 -7.34
CA ALA A 35 0.89 3.65 -6.18
C ALA A 35 0.02 2.37 -6.14
N LEU A 36 0.64 1.20 -6.31
CA LEU A 36 -0.03 -0.10 -6.18
C LEU A 36 0.20 -0.67 -4.78
N VAL A 37 -0.82 -0.59 -3.93
CA VAL A 37 -0.78 -1.08 -2.55
C VAL A 37 -1.38 -2.49 -2.49
N ILE A 38 -0.59 -3.47 -2.06
CA ILE A 38 -0.99 -4.88 -2.05
C ILE A 38 -1.13 -5.37 -0.61
N GLY A 39 -2.35 -5.64 -0.17
CA GLY A 39 -2.64 -6.25 1.14
C GLY A 39 -2.32 -5.39 2.37
N ALA A 40 -1.79 -4.18 2.19
CA ALA A 40 -1.57 -3.23 3.28
C ALA A 40 -2.84 -2.43 3.59
N ASN A 41 -2.98 -2.00 4.85
CA ASN A 41 -4.08 -1.15 5.32
C ASN A 41 -3.55 -0.08 6.28
N ASP A 42 -3.21 -0.46 7.52
CA ASP A 42 -2.87 0.52 8.57
C ASP A 42 -1.62 1.34 8.23
N VAL A 43 -0.63 0.73 7.57
CA VAL A 43 0.64 1.38 7.18
C VAL A 43 0.50 2.38 6.01
N VAL A 44 -0.70 2.54 5.47
CA VAL A 44 -1.04 3.56 4.46
C VAL A 44 -2.23 4.41 4.91
N ASN A 45 -2.66 4.33 6.17
CA ASN A 45 -3.88 4.99 6.64
C ASN A 45 -3.58 6.43 7.11
N PRO A 46 -4.13 7.47 6.44
CA PRO A 46 -3.86 8.88 6.75
C PRO A 46 -4.25 9.29 8.18
N ALA A 47 -5.13 8.53 8.83
CA ALA A 47 -5.51 8.76 10.22
C ALA A 47 -4.30 8.77 11.17
N ALA A 48 -3.20 8.09 10.81
CA ALA A 48 -1.95 8.14 11.59
C ALA A 48 -1.33 9.55 11.68
N LYS A 49 -1.66 10.45 10.76
CA LYS A 49 -1.14 11.83 10.72
C LYS A 49 -2.22 12.87 11.02
N ASN A 50 -3.46 12.60 10.61
CA ASN A 50 -4.52 13.61 10.56
C ASN A 50 -5.47 13.56 11.75
N ASP A 51 -5.59 12.41 12.42
CA ASP A 51 -6.55 12.20 13.50
C ASP A 51 -5.84 11.88 14.82
N LYS A 52 -5.81 12.85 15.74
CA LYS A 52 -5.16 12.72 17.06
C LYS A 52 -5.83 11.70 17.99
N ASP A 53 -7.11 11.40 17.75
CA ASP A 53 -7.88 10.43 18.53
C ASP A 53 -7.75 9.01 17.97
N SER A 54 -7.14 8.87 16.79
CA SER A 54 -6.91 7.58 16.14
C SER A 54 -5.91 6.72 16.94
N PRO A 55 -6.16 5.41 17.08
CA PRO A 55 -5.24 4.50 17.77
C PRO A 55 -3.89 4.32 17.06
N ILE A 56 -3.77 4.78 15.81
CA ILE A 56 -2.53 4.75 15.03
C ILE A 56 -1.88 6.14 14.90
N TYR A 57 -2.36 7.15 15.62
CA TYR A 57 -1.78 8.50 15.56
C TYR A 57 -0.29 8.48 15.93
N GLY A 58 0.53 9.12 15.11
CA GLY A 58 1.99 9.15 15.25
C GLY A 58 2.70 7.89 14.74
N MET A 59 1.97 6.88 14.26
CA MET A 59 2.58 5.73 13.59
C MET A 59 3.21 6.20 12.27
N PRO A 60 4.48 5.87 11.99
CA PRO A 60 5.06 6.13 10.68
C PRO A 60 4.33 5.33 9.59
N ILE A 61 3.99 5.99 8.49
CA ILE A 61 3.23 5.41 7.36
C ILE A 61 3.86 5.79 6.02
N LEU A 62 3.47 5.07 4.97
CA LEU A 62 3.79 5.44 3.59
C LEU A 62 2.80 6.50 3.10
N ASP A 63 3.33 7.59 2.55
CA ASP A 63 2.56 8.73 2.04
C ASP A 63 2.00 8.48 0.63
N VAL A 64 1.41 7.30 0.42
CA VAL A 64 0.87 6.87 -0.89
C VAL A 64 -0.23 7.80 -1.40
N GLU A 65 -0.89 8.54 -0.51
CA GLU A 65 -1.86 9.59 -0.83
C GLU A 65 -1.28 10.70 -1.71
N ASN A 66 0.04 10.89 -1.71
CA ASN A 66 0.71 11.90 -2.54
C ASN A 66 0.86 11.48 -4.01
N ALA A 67 0.64 10.20 -4.35
CA ALA A 67 0.67 9.74 -5.73
C ALA A 67 -0.49 10.31 -6.57
N LYS A 68 -0.32 10.34 -7.90
CA LYS A 68 -1.36 10.82 -8.82
C LYS A 68 -2.58 9.89 -8.86
N ASN A 69 -2.35 8.58 -8.82
CA ASN A 69 -3.39 7.55 -8.74
C ASN A 69 -2.98 6.46 -7.77
N ILE A 70 -3.97 5.82 -7.13
CA ILE A 70 -3.73 4.80 -6.11
C ILE A 70 -4.59 3.60 -6.42
N ILE A 71 -4.00 2.40 -6.38
CA ILE A 71 -4.71 1.14 -6.54
C ILE A 71 -4.51 0.32 -5.26
N ILE A 72 -5.60 0.02 -4.57
CA ILE A 72 -5.57 -0.80 -3.35
C ILE A 72 -6.07 -2.20 -3.69
N ASN A 73 -5.21 -3.20 -3.57
CA ASN A 73 -5.60 -4.60 -3.68
C ASN A 73 -5.83 -5.23 -2.30
N LYS A 74 -7.09 -5.58 -2.02
CA LYS A 74 -7.51 -6.31 -0.81
C LYS A 74 -8.80 -7.08 -1.06
N ARG A 75 -9.25 -7.91 -0.13
CA ARG A 75 -10.41 -8.81 -0.32
C ARG A 75 -11.77 -8.12 -0.17
N SER A 76 -11.86 -7.10 0.68
CA SER A 76 -13.09 -6.36 1.00
C SER A 76 -12.75 -5.00 1.59
N MET A 77 -13.73 -4.21 2.03
CA MET A 77 -13.51 -2.93 2.74
C MET A 77 -13.13 -3.09 4.22
N ASN A 78 -13.03 -4.31 4.74
CA ASN A 78 -12.77 -4.54 6.17
C ASN A 78 -11.49 -3.86 6.69
N ALA A 79 -11.53 -3.46 7.95
CA ALA A 79 -10.41 -2.86 8.67
C ALA A 79 -9.16 -3.75 8.72
N GLY A 80 -8.01 -3.12 9.02
CA GLY A 80 -6.74 -3.78 9.24
C GLY A 80 -6.60 -4.30 10.67
N TYR A 81 -5.36 -4.36 11.16
CA TYR A 81 -5.08 -4.82 12.51
C TYR A 81 -5.57 -3.82 13.56
N ALA A 82 -5.45 -2.52 13.28
CA ALA A 82 -5.91 -1.45 14.17
C ALA A 82 -7.45 -1.40 14.31
N GLY A 83 -8.20 -2.13 13.49
CA GLY A 83 -9.66 -2.21 13.60
C GLY A 83 -10.41 -0.92 13.21
N ILE A 84 -9.72 0.04 12.59
CA ILE A 84 -10.32 1.30 12.12
C ILE A 84 -10.50 1.29 10.60
N ASP A 85 -11.42 2.14 10.13
CA ASP A 85 -11.58 2.39 8.69
C ASP A 85 -10.38 3.19 8.14
N ASN A 86 -10.21 3.17 6.82
CA ASN A 86 -9.11 3.86 6.14
C ASN A 86 -9.67 4.83 5.10
N GLU A 87 -9.53 6.12 5.38
CA GLU A 87 -10.04 7.21 4.56
C GLU A 87 -9.45 7.21 3.14
N LEU A 88 -8.22 6.68 2.97
CA LEU A 88 -7.56 6.54 1.68
C LEU A 88 -8.41 5.77 0.66
N PHE A 89 -9.22 4.81 1.12
CA PHE A 89 -10.05 3.97 0.24
C PHE A 89 -11.19 4.74 -0.44
N TYR A 90 -11.52 5.92 0.09
CA TYR A 90 -12.57 6.78 -0.41
C TYR A 90 -12.03 8.00 -1.18
N ASP A 91 -10.70 8.18 -1.23
CA ASP A 91 -10.07 9.24 -2.02
C ASP A 91 -10.44 9.08 -3.51
N PRO A 92 -10.83 10.15 -4.23
CA PRO A 92 -11.19 10.07 -5.65
C PRO A 92 -10.11 9.48 -6.57
N LYS A 93 -8.83 9.63 -6.19
CA LYS A 93 -7.65 9.08 -6.89
C LYS A 93 -7.46 7.60 -6.61
N THR A 94 -8.14 7.06 -5.59
CA THR A 94 -8.04 5.65 -5.20
C THR A 94 -9.03 4.79 -5.95
N LYS A 95 -8.56 3.63 -6.42
CA LYS A 95 -9.36 2.56 -7.01
C LYS A 95 -9.17 1.29 -6.21
N MET A 96 -10.29 0.66 -5.84
CA MET A 96 -10.28 -0.62 -5.13
C MET A 96 -10.23 -1.78 -6.12
N LEU A 97 -9.20 -2.62 -6.02
CA LEU A 97 -9.04 -3.83 -6.80
C LEU A 97 -9.30 -5.05 -5.91
N PHE A 98 -10.56 -5.50 -5.85
CA PHE A 98 -10.94 -6.54 -4.92
C PHE A 98 -10.48 -7.95 -5.34
N GLY A 99 -9.96 -8.71 -4.39
CA GLY A 99 -9.65 -10.14 -4.54
C GLY A 99 -8.47 -10.61 -3.70
N ALA A 100 -8.20 -11.92 -3.72
CA ALA A 100 -7.02 -12.47 -3.07
C ALA A 100 -5.75 -12.07 -3.83
N ALA A 101 -4.76 -11.52 -3.13
CA ALA A 101 -3.60 -10.85 -3.73
C ALA A 101 -2.91 -11.68 -4.81
N LYS A 102 -2.54 -12.93 -4.51
CA LYS A 102 -1.91 -13.84 -5.48
C LYS A 102 -2.73 -13.99 -6.76
N SER A 103 -4.03 -14.26 -6.63
CA SER A 103 -4.91 -14.51 -7.77
C SER A 103 -5.10 -13.25 -8.66
N VAL A 104 -5.21 -12.09 -8.03
CA VAL A 104 -5.39 -10.81 -8.74
C VAL A 104 -4.10 -10.42 -9.45
N LEU A 105 -2.96 -10.51 -8.77
CA LEU A 105 -1.66 -10.17 -9.36
C LEU A 105 -1.29 -11.11 -10.52
N GLN A 106 -1.60 -12.41 -10.41
CA GLN A 106 -1.39 -13.34 -11.51
C GLN A 106 -2.21 -12.95 -12.75
N LYS A 107 -3.48 -12.60 -12.58
CA LYS A 107 -4.33 -12.10 -13.67
C LYS A 107 -3.78 -10.80 -14.26
N LEU A 108 -3.40 -9.85 -13.40
CA LEU A 108 -2.84 -8.57 -13.83
C LEU A 108 -1.58 -8.77 -14.71
N VAL A 109 -0.67 -9.63 -14.28
CA VAL A 109 0.54 -9.97 -15.05
C VAL A 109 0.19 -10.61 -16.39
N THR A 110 -0.83 -11.48 -16.43
CA THR A 110 -1.32 -12.07 -17.70
C THR A 110 -1.85 -11.01 -18.65
N GLU A 111 -2.70 -10.10 -18.18
CA GLU A 111 -3.27 -9.03 -19.01
C GLU A 111 -2.21 -8.06 -19.53
N VAL A 112 -1.23 -7.69 -18.69
CA VAL A 112 -0.12 -6.81 -19.10
C VAL A 112 0.77 -7.47 -20.16
N LYS A 113 0.97 -8.79 -20.09
CA LYS A 113 1.78 -9.52 -21.09
C LYS A 113 1.04 -9.77 -22.41
N ALA A 114 -0.28 -9.70 -22.40
CA ALA A 114 -1.11 -9.93 -23.59
C ALA A 114 -1.24 -8.68 -24.47
N ASN A 115 -0.82 -7.51 -23.96
CA ASN A 115 -0.77 -6.22 -24.65
C ASN A 115 0.68 -5.79 -24.89
#